data_AF-A0A956IAF1-F1
#
_entry.id   AF-A0A956IAF1-F1
#
_cell.length_a   1.000
_cell.length_b   1.000
_cell.length_c   1.000
_cell.angle_alpha   90.00
_cell.angle_beta   90.00
_cell.angle_gamma   90.00
#
_symmetry.space_group_name_H-M   'P 1'
#
loop_
_entity.id
_entity.type
_entity.pdbx_description
1 polymer ?
#
loop_
_entity_poly.entity_id
_entity_poly.type
_entity_poly.pdbx_seq_one_letter_code
_entity_poly.pdbx_strand_id
1 'polypeptide(L)'
;MGRESTFFFDRNTARAAADAAKGRWSTAKPFPHVVIDGLLPDEVVRDAARAFPRAEHPGFKRRDYAEQAARFGQLQRRAFEGVAPELRHLLNEVNGMVFLDLLSRVSDVEGLIPDPHFTG
;
A
#
# COMPACT_ATOMS: atom_id res chain seq x y z
N MET A 1 -8.40 18.02 21.95
CA MET A 1 -7.24 18.26 21.08
C MET A 1 -6.20 17.19 21.38
N GLY A 2 -6.44 15.94 20.96
CA GLY A 2 -5.48 14.85 21.13
C GLY A 2 -4.66 14.73 19.86
N ARG A 3 -3.32 14.84 19.96
CA ARG A 3 -2.43 14.54 18.83
C ARG A 3 -2.61 13.07 18.47
N GLU A 4 -3.26 12.79 17.35
CA GLU A 4 -3.22 11.50 16.68
C GLU A 4 -1.76 11.20 16.35
N SER A 5 -1.24 10.07 16.85
CA SER A 5 0.12 9.65 16.54
C SER A 5 0.18 9.30 15.06
N THR A 6 1.14 9.87 14.34
CA THR A 6 1.44 9.47 12.97
C THR A 6 1.86 7.99 12.97
N PHE A 7 1.22 7.19 12.13
CA PHE A 7 1.52 5.76 11.98
C PHE A 7 2.86 5.55 11.30
N PHE A 8 3.62 4.54 11.72
CA PHE A 8 4.79 4.05 10.99
C PHE A 8 4.81 2.53 11.09
N PHE A 9 5.26 1.85 10.04
CA PHE A 9 5.51 0.42 10.17
C PHE A 9 6.65 0.16 11.17
N ASP A 10 6.37 -0.63 12.21
CA ASP A 10 7.42 -1.18 13.06
C ASP A 10 8.11 -2.35 12.36
N ARG A 11 9.45 -2.31 12.31
CA ARG A 11 10.25 -3.31 11.59
C ARG A 11 10.08 -4.71 12.15
N ASN A 12 10.04 -4.87 13.47
CA ASN A 12 9.97 -6.19 14.09
C ASN A 12 8.59 -6.81 13.88
N THR A 13 7.54 -6.01 14.04
CA THR A 13 6.15 -6.41 13.77
C THR A 13 5.96 -6.80 12.30
N ALA A 14 6.47 -5.99 11.37
CA ALA A 14 6.42 -6.27 9.93
C ALA A 14 7.15 -7.57 9.56
N ARG A 15 8.32 -7.83 10.17
CA ARG A 15 9.08 -9.07 9.99
C ARG A 15 8.34 -10.29 10.52
N ALA A 16 7.77 -10.20 11.73
CA ALA A 16 7.00 -11.28 12.30
C ALA A 16 5.79 -11.64 11.42
N ALA A 17 5.09 -10.63 10.89
CA ALA A 17 4.01 -10.84 9.93
C ALA A 17 4.51 -11.51 8.64
N ALA A 18 5.67 -11.10 8.12
CA ALA A 18 6.28 -11.70 6.94
C ALA A 18 6.63 -13.18 7.15
N ASP A 19 7.29 -13.50 8.27
CA ASP A 19 7.72 -14.87 8.57
C ASP A 19 6.51 -15.80 8.76
N ALA A 20 5.43 -15.31 9.38
CA ALA A 20 4.17 -16.04 9.51
C ALA A 20 3.43 -16.23 8.17
N ALA A 21 3.68 -15.36 7.18
CA ALA A 21 3.04 -15.38 5.87
C ALA A 21 3.83 -16.18 4.81
N LYS A 22 5.15 -16.29 4.96
CA LYS A 22 6.07 -16.87 3.97
C LYS A 22 5.69 -18.26 3.49
N GLY A 23 5.31 -19.16 4.40
CA GLY A 23 4.90 -20.53 4.03
C GLY A 23 3.63 -20.56 3.16
N ARG A 24 2.69 -19.64 3.40
CA ARG A 24 1.46 -19.51 2.61
C ARG A 24 1.76 -18.94 1.23
N TRP A 25 2.64 -17.94 1.13
CA TRP A 25 3.08 -17.38 -0.15
C TRP A 25 3.62 -18.45 -1.10
N SER A 26 4.61 -19.25 -0.67
CA SER A 26 5.32 -20.18 -1.54
C SER A 26 4.49 -21.40 -1.96
N THR A 27 3.52 -21.79 -1.14
CA THR A 27 2.69 -22.99 -1.37
C THR A 27 1.37 -22.68 -2.08
N ALA A 28 0.95 -21.42 -2.11
CA ALA A 28 -0.29 -21.01 -2.72
C ALA A 28 -0.36 -21.34 -4.22
N LYS A 29 -1.57 -21.68 -4.68
CA LYS A 29 -1.88 -22.05 -6.06
C LYS A 29 -3.01 -21.18 -6.60
N PRO A 30 -3.04 -20.89 -7.91
CA PRO A 30 -2.16 -21.40 -8.97
C PRO A 30 -0.80 -20.70 -9.09
N PHE A 31 -0.61 -19.58 -8.39
CA PHE A 31 0.63 -18.82 -8.32
C PHE A 31 0.91 -18.37 -6.88
N PRO A 32 2.16 -18.02 -6.53
CA PRO A 32 2.50 -17.53 -5.19
C PRO A 32 1.70 -16.27 -4.81
N HIS A 33 1.02 -16.33 -3.67
CA HIS A 33 0.26 -15.20 -3.12
C HIS A 33 0.01 -15.39 -1.62
N VAL A 34 -0.25 -14.30 -0.90
CA VAL A 34 -0.63 -14.37 0.52
C VAL A 34 -1.56 -13.21 0.91
N VAL A 35 -2.44 -13.48 1.88
CA VAL A 35 -3.25 -12.46 2.56
C VAL A 35 -2.72 -12.27 3.97
N ILE A 36 -2.44 -11.03 4.35
CA ILE A 36 -1.97 -10.68 5.70
C ILE A 36 -3.03 -9.79 6.34
N ASP A 37 -3.85 -10.39 7.20
CA ASP A 37 -4.87 -9.68 7.96
C ASP A 37 -4.23 -8.82 9.06
N GLY A 38 -4.85 -7.68 9.38
CA GLY A 38 -4.39 -6.80 10.46
C GLY A 38 -3.04 -6.12 10.18
N LEU A 39 -2.64 -6.01 8.92
CA LEU A 39 -1.37 -5.37 8.54
C LEU A 39 -1.30 -3.88 8.93
N LEU A 40 -2.46 -3.20 8.90
CA LEU A 40 -2.61 -1.81 9.32
C LEU A 40 -3.51 -1.74 10.57
N PRO A 41 -3.22 -0.86 11.53
CA PRO A 41 -4.15 -0.58 12.63
C PRO A 41 -5.49 -0.05 12.11
N ASP A 42 -6.58 -0.43 12.77
CA ASP A 42 -7.94 -0.09 12.32
C ASP A 42 -8.18 1.41 12.17
N GLU A 43 -7.58 2.24 13.03
CA GLU A 43 -7.65 3.70 12.93
C GLU A 43 -7.06 4.22 11.63
N VAL A 44 -5.86 3.75 11.25
CA VAL A 44 -5.20 4.12 10.00
C VAL A 44 -6.06 3.73 8.79
N VAL A 45 -6.65 2.54 8.82
CA VAL A 45 -7.56 2.08 7.76
C VAL A 45 -8.80 2.97 7.68
N ARG A 46 -9.43 3.28 8.82
CA ARG A 46 -10.61 4.15 8.86
C ARG A 46 -10.31 5.56 8.39
N ASP A 47 -9.14 6.11 8.72
CA ASP A 47 -8.74 7.46 8.36
C ASP A 47 -8.45 7.55 6.87
N ALA A 48 -7.66 6.60 6.34
CA ALA A 48 -7.42 6.47 4.92
C ALA A 48 -8.73 6.30 4.12
N ALA A 49 -9.66 5.47 4.61
CA ALA A 49 -10.95 5.25 3.95
C ALA A 49 -11.83 6.52 3.94
N ARG A 50 -11.83 7.33 5.01
CA ARG A 50 -12.54 8.61 5.04
C ARG A 50 -11.92 9.64 4.11
N ALA A 51 -10.60 9.64 4.01
CA ALA A 51 -9.84 10.56 3.17
C ALA A 51 -9.88 10.20 1.68
N PHE A 52 -10.16 8.93 1.35
CA PHE A 52 -10.16 8.46 -0.02
C PHE A 52 -11.29 9.10 -0.83
N PRO A 53 -11.03 9.58 -2.07
CA PRO A 53 -12.05 10.22 -2.87
C PRO A 53 -13.21 9.27 -3.17
N ARG A 54 -14.43 9.77 -2.99
CA ARG A 54 -15.64 9.02 -3.35
C ARG A 54 -15.75 8.86 -4.87
N ALA A 55 -16.64 7.97 -5.31
CA ALA A 55 -16.85 7.67 -6.73
C ALA A 55 -17.30 8.89 -7.55
N GLU A 56 -17.88 9.91 -6.90
CA GLU A 56 -18.33 11.16 -7.54
C GLU A 56 -17.19 12.18 -7.74
N HIS A 57 -15.99 11.92 -7.21
CA HIS A 57 -14.87 12.85 -7.35
C HIS A 57 -14.49 13.02 -8.84
N PRO A 58 -14.25 14.25 -9.34
CA PRO A 58 -13.97 14.48 -10.77
C PRO A 58 -12.76 13.73 -11.32
N GLY A 59 -11.79 13.41 -10.46
CA GLY A 59 -10.62 12.59 -10.81
C GLY A 59 -10.85 11.08 -10.70
N PHE A 60 -11.98 10.63 -10.17
CA PHE A 60 -12.32 9.21 -10.05
C PHE A 60 -12.71 8.68 -11.44
N LYS A 61 -11.98 7.68 -11.92
CA LYS A 61 -12.25 7.05 -13.21
C LYS A 61 -12.74 5.63 -12.96
N ARG A 62 -14.02 5.38 -13.26
CA ARG A 62 -14.55 4.01 -13.29
C ARG A 62 -13.94 3.29 -14.49
N ARG A 63 -13.18 2.23 -14.24
CA ARG A 63 -12.55 1.42 -15.29
C ARG A 63 -13.59 0.46 -15.84
N ASP A 64 -14.37 0.92 -16.82
CA ASP A 64 -15.48 0.15 -17.40
C ASP A 64 -15.03 -0.86 -18.48
N TYR A 65 -13.75 -0.85 -18.87
CA TYR A 65 -13.21 -1.73 -19.92
C TYR A 65 -11.82 -2.28 -19.56
N ALA A 66 -11.57 -3.55 -19.91
CA ALA A 66 -10.33 -4.28 -19.64
C ALA A 66 -9.07 -3.58 -20.20
N GLU A 67 -9.21 -2.89 -21.33
CA GLU A 67 -8.11 -2.19 -22.02
C GLU A 67 -7.63 -0.92 -21.31
N GLN A 68 -8.35 -0.45 -20.28
CA GLN A 68 -7.94 0.68 -19.45
C GLN A 68 -7.05 0.29 -18.27
N ALA A 69 -6.72 -1.01 -18.13
CA ALA A 69 -5.93 -1.55 -17.02
C ALA A 69 -4.56 -0.87 -16.87
N ALA A 70 -3.93 -0.46 -17.98
CA ALA A 70 -2.60 0.16 -18.02
C ALA A 70 -2.60 1.69 -17.83
N ARG A 71 -3.76 2.32 -17.57
CA ARG A 71 -3.78 3.76 -17.25
C ARG A 71 -3.53 3.97 -15.76
N PHE A 72 -2.27 4.20 -15.44
CA PHE A 72 -1.78 4.68 -14.15
C PHE A 72 -2.59 5.88 -13.66
N GLY A 73 -2.58 6.09 -12.34
CA GLY A 73 -3.24 7.22 -11.71
C GLY A 73 -2.83 8.56 -12.33
N GLN A 74 -3.42 9.67 -11.89
CA GLN A 74 -2.90 11.01 -12.24
C GLN A 74 -1.94 11.53 -11.16
N LEU A 75 -1.62 10.69 -10.16
CA LEU A 75 -0.87 11.07 -8.96
C LEU A 75 0.52 11.61 -9.31
N GLN A 76 1.23 10.90 -10.19
CA GLN A 76 2.54 11.26 -10.73
C GLN A 76 2.54 12.59 -11.49
N ARG A 77 1.42 12.97 -12.13
CA ARG A 77 1.33 14.24 -12.88
C ARG A 77 1.17 15.46 -11.98
N ARG A 78 0.61 15.25 -10.79
CA ARG A 78 0.27 16.31 -9.85
C ARG A 78 1.10 16.29 -8.57
N ALA A 79 2.05 15.36 -8.45
CA ALA A 79 2.94 15.23 -7.29
C ALA A 79 2.19 15.33 -5.93
N PHE A 80 1.11 14.55 -5.78
CA PHE A 80 0.21 14.55 -4.60
C PHE A 80 -0.64 15.82 -4.37
N GLU A 81 -0.71 16.77 -5.30
CA GLU A 81 -1.62 17.92 -5.17
C GLU A 81 -3.08 17.45 -4.97
N GLY A 82 -3.71 17.97 -3.92
CA GLY A 82 -5.08 17.62 -3.54
C GLY A 82 -5.24 16.25 -2.86
N VAL A 83 -4.14 15.54 -2.57
CA VAL A 83 -4.17 14.29 -1.79
C VAL A 83 -4.11 14.62 -0.30
N ALA A 84 -5.02 14.03 0.46
CA ALA A 84 -5.06 14.18 1.91
C ALA A 84 -3.71 13.75 2.56
N PRO A 85 -3.20 14.50 3.55
CA PRO A 85 -1.91 14.20 4.19
C PRO A 85 -1.77 12.76 4.69
N GLU A 86 -2.82 12.20 5.30
CA GLU A 86 -2.89 10.84 5.82
C GLU A 86 -2.76 9.79 4.71
N LEU A 87 -3.36 10.02 3.54
CA LEU A 87 -3.21 9.13 2.38
C LEU A 87 -1.83 9.25 1.76
N ARG A 88 -1.31 10.46 1.61
CA ARG A 88 0.05 10.69 1.12
C ARG A 88 1.08 10.01 2.01
N HIS A 89 0.90 10.12 3.32
CA HIS A 89 1.73 9.46 4.33
C HIS A 89 1.68 7.94 4.18
N LEU A 90 0.48 7.35 4.14
CA LEU A 90 0.31 5.91 3.96
C LEU A 90 0.93 5.40 2.65
N LEU A 91 0.76 6.13 1.55
CA LEU A 91 1.35 5.81 0.24
C LEU A 91 2.89 5.80 0.27
N ASN A 92 3.49 6.72 1.03
CA ASN A 92 4.94 6.73 1.24
C ASN A 92 5.39 5.58 2.15
N GLU A 93 4.65 5.25 3.21
CA GLU A 93 4.99 4.13 4.11
C GLU A 93 5.02 2.79 3.36
N VAL A 94 4.08 2.54 2.44
CA VAL A 94 4.07 1.31 1.61
C VAL A 94 5.11 1.33 0.48
N ASN A 95 5.81 2.44 0.26
CA ASN A 95 7.03 2.51 -0.56
C ASN A 95 8.30 2.59 0.29
N GLY A 96 8.17 2.53 1.62
CA GLY A 96 9.26 2.66 2.56
C GLY A 96 10.07 1.39 2.75
N MET A 97 11.27 1.54 3.31
CA MET A 97 12.21 0.45 3.58
C MET A 97 11.60 -0.71 4.38
N VAL A 98 10.78 -0.42 5.39
CA VAL A 98 10.18 -1.45 6.24
C VAL A 98 9.18 -2.31 5.46
N PHE A 99 8.38 -1.69 4.61
CA PHE A 99 7.44 -2.42 3.76
C PHE A 99 8.15 -3.24 2.68
N LEU A 100 9.23 -2.70 2.08
CA LEU A 100 10.06 -3.46 1.15
C LEU A 100 10.75 -4.67 1.81
N ASP A 101 11.24 -4.54 3.05
CA ASP A 101 11.80 -5.66 3.83
C ASP A 101 10.71 -6.71 4.13
N LEU A 102 9.47 -6.30 4.42
CA LEU A 102 8.33 -7.22 4.54
C LEU A 102 8.08 -7.98 3.24
N LEU A 103 7.98 -7.29 2.10
CA LEU A 103 7.73 -7.93 0.80
C LEU A 103 8.86 -8.88 0.40
N SER A 104 10.11 -8.45 0.56
CA SER A 104 11.29 -9.27 0.28
C SER A 104 11.29 -10.55 1.10
N ARG A 105 11.00 -10.46 2.41
CA ARG A 105 10.93 -11.63 3.31
C ARG A 105 9.82 -12.61 3.00
N VAL A 106 8.63 -12.11 2.66
CA VAL A 106 7.49 -12.97 2.28
C VAL A 106 7.79 -13.71 0.98
N SER A 107 8.40 -13.01 0.01
CA SER A 107 8.52 -13.48 -1.36
C SER A 107 9.85 -14.14 -1.72
N ASP A 108 10.87 -14.03 -0.87
CA ASP A 108 12.27 -14.35 -1.17
C ASP A 108 12.85 -13.58 -2.37
N VAL A 109 12.23 -12.45 -2.74
CA VAL A 109 12.76 -11.55 -3.78
C VAL A 109 13.65 -10.50 -3.14
N GLU A 110 14.94 -10.59 -3.45
CA GLU A 110 15.95 -9.62 -3.01
C GLU A 110 16.03 -8.42 -3.95
N GLY A 111 16.48 -7.28 -3.43
CA GLY A 111 16.74 -6.09 -4.24
C GLY A 111 15.49 -5.38 -4.78
N LEU A 112 14.36 -5.50 -4.09
CA LEU A 112 13.15 -4.73 -4.41
C LEU A 112 13.45 -3.23 -4.38
N ILE A 113 13.04 -2.53 -5.43
CA ILE A 113 13.11 -1.07 -5.53
C ILE A 113 11.73 -0.46 -5.27
N PRO A 114 11.65 0.67 -4.56
CA PRO A 114 10.39 1.39 -4.41
C PRO A 114 9.94 2.02 -5.74
N ASP A 115 8.67 2.40 -5.83
CA ASP A 115 8.15 3.28 -6.90
C ASP A 115 7.88 4.69 -6.33
N PRO A 116 8.91 5.53 -6.15
CA PRO A 116 8.75 6.86 -5.57
C PRO A 116 7.93 7.82 -6.45
N HIS A 117 7.76 7.51 -7.73
CA HIS A 117 7.01 8.34 -8.68
C HIS A 117 5.57 7.86 -8.88
N PHE A 118 5.19 6.71 -8.30
CA PHE A 118 3.87 6.09 -8.51
C PHE A 118 3.52 5.96 -9.99
N THR A 119 4.53 5.65 -10.81
CA THR A 119 4.36 5.53 -12.25
C THR A 119 3.76 4.21 -12.67
N GLY A 120 3.96 3.15 -11.86
CA GLY A 120 3.35 1.82 -11.99
C GLY A 120 3.55 1.10 -13.32
#